data_AF-B6HEB2-F1
#
_entry.id   AF-B6HEB2-F1
#
_cell.length_a   1.000
_cell.length_b   1.000
_cell.length_c   1.000
_cell.angle_alpha   90.00
_cell.angle_beta   90.00
_cell.angle_gamma   90.00
#
_symmetry.space_group_name_H-M   'P 1'
#
loop_
_entity.id
_entity.type
_entity.pdbx_description
1 polymer ?
#
loop_
_entity_poly.entity_id
_entity_poly.type
_entity_poly.pdbx_seq_one_letter_code
_entity_poly.pdbx_strand_id
1 'polypeptide(L)'
;MASPPSLDPFPPPIPVDTHPNRATGSKPPELERSLPDPNRLAPEDAYFAPSLSRARSAPSNYEENLRSLNGDGSAHIGSTAALRKKLGGPGRRRKRKGAWKKLLWVKQSYPDNYTDTETFLDHLQRNPRVRPYDFWPLVADSTVIVQHVCSVVIFVCCFVGIVQDRVSPVSIVCWGSVGTAVGWILWDNWIWKEHGESRLTTVKSAFLIYFSLLGLSPILKSLTKSTASDSIWAMSCWLLIMNIFSFDYGSGEGAGATTKFPASLSTNAAVMASTVLASRLPSTTHVFSLMLFSMEVFGLFPIFRRQLRQKSWTGHVLLTLALVIVAGGAVGVTLSGGWAAAIIGSVLGSILTAFVMGGCSWWLISLQKYKNVVIGPWDPARPIIRRHWN
;
A
#
# COMPACT_ATOMS: atom_id res chain seq x y z
N MET A 1 30.66 -60.63 -26.99
CA MET A 1 29.41 -61.24 -26.45
C MET A 1 29.25 -60.72 -25.02
N ALA A 2 28.19 -60.02 -24.60
CA ALA A 2 26.92 -59.67 -25.22
C ALA A 2 26.43 -58.35 -24.60
N SER A 3 25.72 -57.53 -25.38
CA SER A 3 25.11 -56.26 -24.99
C SER A 3 23.88 -56.47 -24.09
N PRO A 4 23.60 -55.64 -23.08
CA PRO A 4 22.30 -55.60 -22.40
C PRO A 4 21.30 -54.71 -23.18
N PRO A 5 19.98 -54.92 -22.98
CA PRO A 5 18.93 -54.58 -23.96
C PRO A 5 18.54 -53.10 -23.96
N SER A 6 18.18 -52.61 -25.15
CA SER A 6 17.55 -51.33 -25.40
C SER A 6 16.19 -51.24 -24.69
N LEU A 7 16.03 -50.22 -23.82
CA LEU A 7 14.71 -49.78 -23.36
C LEU A 7 14.01 -49.04 -24.51
N ASP A 8 12.79 -49.47 -24.82
CA ASP A 8 11.93 -48.82 -25.81
C ASP A 8 11.71 -47.33 -25.47
N PRO A 9 11.74 -46.42 -26.47
CA PRO A 9 11.38 -45.03 -26.24
C PRO A 9 9.88 -44.90 -25.94
N PHE A 10 9.55 -44.24 -24.83
CA PHE A 10 8.19 -43.79 -24.51
C PHE A 10 7.57 -43.07 -25.71
N PRO A 11 6.32 -43.37 -26.11
CA PRO A 11 5.67 -42.62 -27.17
C PRO A 11 5.45 -41.17 -26.73
N PRO A 12 5.52 -40.20 -27.67
CA PRO A 12 5.32 -38.79 -27.35
C PRO A 12 3.90 -38.53 -26.80
N PRO A 13 3.73 -37.52 -25.93
CA PRO A 13 2.41 -37.19 -25.38
C PRO A 13 1.46 -36.78 -26.51
N ILE A 14 0.26 -37.34 -26.47
CA ILE A 14 -0.81 -37.06 -27.43
C ILE A 14 -1.24 -35.59 -27.28
N PRO A 15 -1.42 -34.84 -28.37
CA PRO A 15 -1.96 -33.48 -28.32
C PRO A 15 -3.31 -33.43 -27.58
N VAL A 16 -3.50 -32.37 -26.78
CA VAL A 16 -4.65 -32.13 -25.89
C VAL A 16 -6.03 -32.17 -26.60
N ASP A 17 -6.04 -32.11 -27.93
CA ASP A 17 -7.26 -32.03 -28.74
C ASP A 17 -8.06 -33.34 -28.89
N THR A 18 -7.55 -34.51 -28.48
CA THR A 18 -8.20 -35.81 -28.77
C THR A 18 -8.96 -36.44 -27.59
N HIS A 19 -9.25 -35.72 -26.50
CA HIS A 19 -9.91 -36.33 -25.33
C HIS A 19 -11.44 -36.47 -25.50
N PRO A 20 -12.05 -37.62 -25.14
CA PRO A 20 -13.48 -37.94 -25.37
C PRO A 20 -14.50 -37.06 -24.64
N ASN A 21 -14.07 -36.07 -23.85
CA ASN A 21 -14.95 -35.10 -23.18
C ASN A 21 -15.05 -33.74 -23.90
N ARG A 22 -14.32 -33.52 -25.00
CA ARG A 22 -14.51 -32.35 -25.86
C ARG A 22 -15.63 -32.66 -26.86
N ALA A 23 -16.78 -32.04 -26.67
CA ALA A 23 -17.88 -32.16 -27.62
C ALA A 23 -17.42 -31.69 -29.01
N THR A 24 -17.53 -32.58 -29.99
CA THR A 24 -17.53 -32.27 -31.42
C THR A 24 -18.79 -31.46 -31.74
N GLY A 25 -18.75 -30.16 -31.49
CA GLY A 25 -19.85 -29.24 -31.74
C GLY A 25 -19.33 -27.88 -32.21
N SER A 26 -19.45 -27.66 -33.53
CA SER A 26 -19.25 -26.41 -34.28
C SER A 26 -17.92 -25.67 -34.09
N LYS A 27 -16.99 -25.88 -35.04
CA LYS A 27 -16.04 -24.84 -35.45
C LYS A 27 -16.83 -23.57 -35.80
N PRO A 28 -16.52 -22.39 -35.22
CA PRO A 28 -16.85 -21.13 -35.87
C PRO A 28 -16.04 -21.04 -37.18
N PRO A 29 -16.52 -20.33 -38.20
CA PRO A 29 -15.72 -20.09 -39.40
C PRO A 29 -14.42 -19.41 -39.00
N GLU A 30 -13.37 -19.76 -39.72
CA GLU A 30 -11.99 -19.30 -39.57
C GLU A 30 -11.92 -17.79 -39.78
N LEU A 31 -12.26 -17.03 -38.73
CA LEU A 31 -12.00 -15.61 -38.62
C LEU A 31 -10.55 -15.47 -38.17
N GLU A 32 -9.70 -15.28 -39.18
CA GLU A 32 -8.54 -14.39 -39.19
C GLU A 32 -7.83 -14.26 -37.84
N ARG A 33 -6.66 -14.93 -37.70
CA ARG A 33 -5.74 -14.88 -36.55
C ARG A 33 -5.86 -13.54 -35.80
N SER A 34 -6.74 -13.51 -34.81
CA SER A 34 -6.85 -12.37 -33.92
C SER A 34 -5.56 -12.33 -33.12
N LEU A 35 -4.88 -11.18 -33.14
CA LEU A 35 -3.73 -10.89 -32.29
C LEU A 35 -3.97 -11.46 -30.88
N PRO A 36 -3.00 -12.19 -30.29
CA PRO A 36 -3.16 -12.73 -28.94
C PRO A 36 -3.52 -11.59 -27.98
N ASP A 37 -4.62 -11.78 -27.22
CA ASP A 37 -5.04 -10.81 -26.20
C ASP A 37 -3.87 -10.65 -25.21
N PRO A 38 -3.24 -9.48 -25.11
CA PRO A 38 -2.07 -9.27 -24.27
C PRO A 38 -2.34 -9.51 -22.77
N ASN A 39 -3.61 -9.67 -22.37
CA ASN A 39 -4.02 -9.95 -20.99
C ASN A 39 -4.25 -11.44 -20.68
N ARG A 40 -4.15 -12.35 -21.66
CA ARG A 40 -4.37 -13.79 -21.48
C ARG A 40 -3.08 -14.54 -21.79
N LEU A 41 -2.54 -15.27 -20.81
CA LEU A 41 -1.42 -16.17 -21.11
C LEU A 41 -1.95 -17.39 -21.86
N ALA A 42 -1.24 -17.76 -22.92
CA ALA A 42 -1.48 -19.02 -23.56
C ALA A 42 -0.83 -20.14 -22.73
N PRO A 43 -1.40 -21.36 -22.70
CA PRO A 43 -0.85 -22.49 -21.93
C PRO A 43 0.64 -22.75 -22.19
N GLU A 44 1.12 -22.48 -23.41
CA GLU A 44 2.51 -22.59 -23.84
C GLU A 44 3.47 -21.61 -23.15
N ASP A 45 3.02 -20.43 -22.74
CA ASP A 45 3.86 -19.39 -22.10
C ASP A 45 4.26 -19.76 -20.66
N ALA A 46 3.55 -20.71 -20.04
CA ALA A 46 3.85 -21.22 -18.71
C ALA A 46 5.09 -22.14 -18.69
N TYR A 47 5.44 -22.76 -19.82
CA TYR A 47 6.56 -23.69 -19.92
C TYR A 47 7.91 -23.00 -20.12
N PHE A 48 7.91 -21.79 -20.69
CA PHE A 48 9.13 -21.04 -21.03
C PHE A 48 9.32 -19.82 -20.13
N ALA A 49 9.28 -20.00 -18.81
CA ALA A 49 9.88 -19.03 -17.91
C ALA A 49 11.40 -19.27 -17.84
N PRO A 50 12.27 -18.27 -18.05
CA PRO A 50 13.70 -18.44 -17.82
C PRO A 50 13.92 -18.66 -16.32
N SER A 51 14.28 -19.89 -15.95
CA SER A 51 14.57 -20.27 -14.58
C SER A 51 15.83 -19.53 -14.10
N LEU A 52 15.66 -18.51 -13.25
CA LEU A 52 16.74 -18.01 -12.42
C LEU A 52 17.07 -19.08 -11.37
N SER A 53 18.23 -19.70 -11.52
CA SER A 53 18.76 -20.74 -10.64
C SER A 53 18.94 -20.20 -9.22
N ARG A 54 18.11 -20.71 -8.28
CA ARG A 54 18.39 -20.61 -6.85
C ARG A 54 18.22 -21.98 -6.20
N ALA A 55 19.35 -22.66 -6.02
CA ALA A 55 19.44 -23.89 -5.26
C ALA A 55 19.01 -23.65 -3.80
N ARG A 56 18.10 -24.48 -3.30
CA ARG A 56 17.83 -24.63 -1.87
C ARG A 56 17.53 -26.10 -1.59
N SER A 57 18.44 -26.75 -0.87
CA SER A 57 18.35 -28.13 -0.40
C SER A 57 17.22 -28.28 0.64
N ALA A 58 16.42 -29.34 0.53
CA ALA A 58 15.42 -29.75 1.51
C ALA A 58 15.84 -31.08 2.17
N PRO A 59 15.60 -31.28 3.49
CA PRO A 59 16.00 -32.50 4.18
C PRO A 59 15.00 -33.64 3.96
N SER A 60 15.56 -34.85 3.91
CA SER A 60 14.89 -36.15 3.81
C SER A 60 14.16 -36.51 5.10
N ASN A 61 12.85 -36.76 5.03
CA ASN A 61 12.10 -37.66 5.92
C ASN A 61 10.65 -37.78 5.44
N TYR A 62 10.35 -38.76 4.58
CA TYR A 62 8.99 -39.31 4.46
C TYR A 62 8.90 -40.76 3.95
N GLU A 63 10.00 -41.50 3.81
CA GLU A 63 9.93 -42.94 3.48
C GLU A 63 9.90 -43.80 4.74
N GLU A 64 8.76 -43.85 5.44
CA GLU A 64 8.47 -44.96 6.35
C GLU A 64 6.95 -45.02 6.53
N ASN A 65 6.28 -45.97 5.85
CA ASN A 65 4.97 -46.60 6.22
C ASN A 65 4.25 -47.25 5.02
N LEU A 66 4.92 -48.13 4.24
CA LEU A 66 4.22 -49.00 3.27
C LEU A 66 4.82 -50.43 3.21
N ARG A 67 5.21 -50.98 4.35
CA ARG A 67 5.57 -52.41 4.47
C ARG A 67 4.97 -53.03 5.73
N SER A 68 3.69 -53.39 5.67
CA SER A 68 3.15 -54.46 6.50
C SER A 68 1.88 -55.01 5.88
N LEU A 69 1.73 -56.33 5.98
CA LEU A 69 0.61 -57.20 5.57
C LEU A 69 0.66 -57.74 4.13
N ASN A 70 1.68 -58.58 3.90
CA ASN A 70 1.55 -59.77 3.06
C ASN A 70 1.43 -60.98 4.01
N GLY A 71 0.42 -61.83 3.84
CA GLY A 71 0.19 -63.02 4.65
C GLY A 71 -0.53 -64.10 3.84
N ASP A 72 0.11 -65.26 3.76
CA ASP A 72 -0.09 -66.40 2.85
C ASP A 72 -1.40 -67.20 3.02
N GLY A 73 -1.73 -67.97 1.97
CA GLY A 73 -2.67 -69.10 2.04
C GLY A 73 -2.99 -69.72 0.68
N SER A 74 -2.32 -70.82 0.33
CA SER A 74 -2.50 -71.65 -0.87
C SER A 74 -3.48 -72.82 -0.63
N ALA A 75 -4.30 -73.20 -1.65
CA ALA A 75 -4.59 -74.60 -2.05
C ALA A 75 -5.73 -74.77 -3.10
N HIS A 76 -5.36 -75.42 -4.22
CA HIS A 76 -5.99 -76.51 -4.99
C HIS A 76 -7.40 -76.47 -5.66
N ILE A 77 -7.35 -76.56 -7.02
CA ILE A 77 -7.95 -77.51 -7.99
C ILE A 77 -9.47 -77.82 -7.99
N GLY A 78 -10.09 -77.69 -9.18
CA GLY A 78 -11.25 -78.52 -9.58
C GLY A 78 -12.03 -78.02 -10.80
N SER A 79 -11.86 -78.68 -11.95
CA SER A 79 -12.70 -78.52 -13.16
C SER A 79 -14.17 -78.86 -12.90
N THR A 80 -15.10 -78.17 -13.57
CA THR A 80 -16.22 -78.80 -14.30
C THR A 80 -16.98 -77.78 -15.14
N ALA A 81 -17.21 -78.15 -16.39
CA ALA A 81 -18.16 -77.50 -17.28
C ALA A 81 -19.59 -77.76 -16.79
N ALA A 82 -20.40 -76.71 -16.64
CA ALA A 82 -21.84 -76.75 -16.89
C ALA A 82 -22.47 -75.37 -16.70
N LEU A 83 -23.53 -75.14 -17.48
CA LEU A 83 -24.54 -74.11 -17.27
C LEU A 83 -24.24 -72.70 -17.80
N ARG A 84 -24.22 -72.65 -19.14
CA ARG A 84 -24.92 -71.62 -19.91
C ARG A 84 -26.33 -71.42 -19.34
N LYS A 85 -26.53 -70.41 -18.49
CA LYS A 85 -27.85 -69.82 -18.25
C LYS A 85 -27.78 -68.30 -18.33
N LYS A 86 -28.35 -67.86 -19.45
CA LYS A 86 -28.74 -66.50 -19.80
C LYS A 86 -29.57 -65.90 -18.65
N LEU A 87 -29.00 -64.92 -17.95
CA LEU A 87 -29.74 -63.91 -17.20
C LEU A 87 -29.04 -62.60 -17.47
N GLY A 88 -29.61 -61.84 -18.41
CA GLY A 88 -29.23 -60.46 -18.63
C GLY A 88 -29.46 -59.68 -17.33
N GLY A 89 -28.38 -59.44 -16.60
CA GLY A 89 -28.39 -58.40 -15.58
C GLY A 89 -28.66 -57.07 -16.27
N PRO A 90 -29.53 -56.20 -15.71
CA PRO A 90 -29.78 -54.90 -16.30
C PRO A 90 -28.42 -54.21 -16.38
N GLY A 91 -28.04 -53.85 -17.61
CA GLY A 91 -26.76 -53.18 -17.88
C GLY A 91 -26.59 -52.10 -16.84
N ARG A 92 -25.55 -52.22 -16.01
CA ARG A 92 -25.19 -51.24 -15.00
C ARG A 92 -24.96 -49.96 -15.79
N ARG A 93 -26.02 -49.14 -15.89
CA ARG A 93 -26.06 -47.91 -16.67
C ARG A 93 -24.94 -47.10 -16.05
N ARG A 94 -23.78 -47.10 -16.70
CA ARG A 94 -22.60 -46.40 -16.27
C ARG A 94 -23.08 -44.96 -16.26
N LYS A 95 -23.54 -44.47 -15.09
CA LYS A 95 -24.04 -43.11 -14.93
C LYS A 95 -22.90 -42.29 -15.50
N ARG A 96 -23.13 -41.67 -16.67
CA ARG A 96 -22.13 -40.80 -17.28
C ARG A 96 -21.75 -39.85 -16.15
N LYS A 97 -20.50 -39.94 -15.70
CA LYS A 97 -19.99 -39.00 -14.70
C LYS A 97 -20.23 -37.64 -15.36
N GLY A 98 -21.12 -36.83 -14.78
CA GLY A 98 -21.38 -35.50 -15.30
C GLY A 98 -20.07 -34.72 -15.28
N ALA A 99 -19.90 -33.71 -16.14
CA ALA A 99 -18.73 -32.85 -16.05
C ALA A 99 -18.62 -32.26 -14.64
N TRP A 100 -17.41 -32.26 -14.08
CA TRP A 100 -17.14 -31.64 -12.79
C TRP A 100 -17.50 -30.15 -12.83
N LYS A 101 -18.07 -29.63 -11.75
CA LYS A 101 -18.45 -28.22 -11.62
C LYS A 101 -17.83 -27.63 -10.37
N LYS A 102 -17.28 -26.43 -10.48
CA LYS A 102 -16.74 -25.67 -9.35
C LYS A 102 -17.84 -25.02 -8.51
N LEU A 103 -18.63 -25.84 -7.81
CA LEU A 103 -19.71 -25.41 -6.94
C LEU A 103 -19.49 -25.98 -5.54
N LEU A 104 -19.40 -25.08 -4.55
CA LEU A 104 -19.28 -25.47 -3.16
C LEU A 104 -20.61 -26.08 -2.68
N TRP A 105 -20.55 -27.14 -1.84
CA TRP A 105 -21.71 -27.80 -1.22
C TRP A 105 -22.66 -28.60 -2.15
N VAL A 106 -22.31 -28.77 -3.42
CA VAL A 106 -23.07 -29.63 -4.36
C VAL A 106 -22.45 -31.01 -4.42
N LYS A 107 -23.22 -32.07 -4.11
CA LYS A 107 -22.75 -33.46 -4.23
C LYS A 107 -22.49 -33.83 -5.68
N GLN A 108 -21.25 -34.19 -6.00
CA GLN A 108 -20.81 -34.57 -7.34
C GLN A 108 -20.13 -35.94 -7.31
N SER A 109 -20.02 -36.59 -8.48
CA SER A 109 -19.42 -37.92 -8.63
C SER A 109 -17.88 -37.93 -8.59
N TYR A 110 -17.27 -36.90 -7.98
CA TYR A 110 -15.83 -36.68 -7.90
C TYR A 110 -15.42 -36.56 -6.43
N PRO A 111 -14.21 -37.02 -6.05
CA PRO A 111 -13.67 -36.80 -4.72
C PRO A 111 -13.61 -35.31 -4.36
N ASP A 112 -13.68 -35.00 -3.06
CA ASP A 112 -13.65 -33.61 -2.58
C ASP A 112 -12.33 -32.88 -2.94
N ASN A 113 -11.23 -33.62 -3.08
CA ASN A 113 -9.92 -33.10 -3.49
C ASN A 113 -9.69 -33.13 -5.01
N TYR A 114 -10.72 -33.43 -5.81
CA TYR A 114 -10.57 -33.49 -7.27
C TYR A 114 -10.39 -32.11 -7.87
N THR A 115 -9.32 -31.96 -8.66
CA THR A 115 -9.05 -30.77 -9.48
C THR A 115 -8.95 -31.21 -10.94
N ASP A 116 -9.63 -30.50 -11.83
CA ASP A 116 -9.59 -30.80 -13.27
C ASP A 116 -8.27 -30.30 -13.89
N THR A 117 -7.29 -31.19 -14.07
CA THR A 117 -5.93 -30.85 -14.53
C THR A 117 -5.91 -30.20 -15.92
N GLU A 118 -6.91 -30.46 -16.75
CA GLU A 118 -6.99 -29.95 -18.13
C GLU A 118 -7.47 -28.50 -18.17
N THR A 119 -8.49 -28.14 -17.38
CA THR A 119 -9.11 -26.78 -17.40
C THR A 119 -8.65 -25.87 -16.27
N PHE A 120 -7.79 -26.38 -15.37
CA PHE A 120 -7.32 -25.63 -14.21
C PHE A 120 -6.49 -24.41 -14.62
N LEU A 121 -5.57 -24.57 -15.58
CA LEU A 121 -4.69 -23.49 -16.03
C LEU A 121 -5.37 -22.52 -17.00
N ASP A 122 -6.47 -22.91 -17.63
CA ASP A 122 -7.22 -22.06 -18.58
C ASP A 122 -7.78 -20.79 -17.95
N HIS A 123 -7.96 -20.80 -16.62
CA HIS A 123 -8.49 -19.67 -15.85
C HIS A 123 -7.39 -18.78 -15.25
N LEU A 124 -6.12 -19.02 -15.60
CA LEU A 124 -4.99 -18.22 -15.12
C LEU A 124 -4.98 -16.86 -15.83
N GLN A 125 -5.19 -15.81 -15.05
CA GLN A 125 -5.19 -14.43 -15.54
C GLN A 125 -4.00 -13.69 -14.97
N ARG A 126 -3.21 -13.05 -15.84
CA ARG A 126 -2.11 -12.17 -15.39
C ARG A 126 -2.59 -10.74 -15.41
N ASN A 127 -2.35 -10.05 -14.30
CA ASN A 127 -2.63 -8.63 -14.14
C ASN A 127 -4.08 -8.17 -14.47
N PRO A 128 -5.14 -8.98 -14.26
CA PRO A 128 -6.50 -8.60 -14.68
C PRO A 128 -7.08 -7.38 -13.94
N ARG A 129 -6.41 -6.93 -12.86
CA ARG A 129 -6.81 -5.77 -12.04
C ARG A 129 -5.81 -4.62 -12.09
N VAL A 130 -4.87 -4.63 -13.05
CA VAL A 130 -3.92 -3.53 -13.17
C VAL A 130 -4.63 -2.32 -13.79
N ARG A 131 -4.82 -1.29 -12.97
CA ARG A 131 -5.20 0.04 -13.46
C ARG A 131 -3.90 0.81 -13.76
N PRO A 132 -3.66 1.25 -15.01
CA PRO A 132 -2.51 2.10 -15.32
C PRO A 132 -2.64 3.40 -14.52
N TYR A 133 -1.52 3.93 -14.05
CA TYR A 133 -1.51 5.23 -13.39
C TYR A 133 -1.39 6.31 -14.45
N ASP A 134 -2.27 7.29 -14.41
CA ASP A 134 -2.13 8.50 -15.20
C ASP A 134 -1.16 9.47 -14.51
N PHE A 135 -0.29 10.11 -15.29
CA PHE A 135 0.76 10.99 -14.77
C PHE A 135 0.22 12.15 -13.93
N TRP A 136 -0.73 12.92 -14.48
CA TRP A 136 -1.23 14.14 -13.82
C TRP A 136 -2.01 13.87 -12.53
N PRO A 137 -2.95 12.91 -12.47
CA PRO A 137 -3.56 12.50 -11.22
C PRO A 137 -2.55 12.00 -10.18
N LEU A 138 -1.52 11.26 -10.62
CA LEU A 138 -0.48 10.76 -9.70
C LEU A 138 0.37 11.90 -9.11
N VAL A 139 0.73 12.90 -9.92
CA VAL A 139 1.39 14.13 -9.45
C VAL A 139 0.47 14.92 -8.52
N ALA A 140 -0.80 15.03 -8.85
CA ALA A 140 -1.82 15.67 -8.02
C ALA A 140 -1.97 14.97 -6.66
N ASP A 141 -1.93 13.64 -6.61
CA ASP A 141 -2.00 12.88 -5.36
C ASP A 141 -0.72 13.01 -4.51
N SER A 142 0.46 13.11 -5.14
CA SER A 142 1.74 13.26 -4.41
C SER A 142 1.91 14.63 -3.74
N THR A 143 1.10 15.64 -4.11
CA THR A 143 1.10 16.97 -3.45
C THR A 143 0.84 16.90 -1.94
N VAL A 144 0.07 15.92 -1.45
CA VAL A 144 -0.19 15.75 -0.01
C VAL A 144 1.11 15.44 0.76
N ILE A 145 1.99 14.66 0.13
CA ILE A 145 3.32 14.33 0.67
C ILE A 145 4.18 15.59 0.68
N VAL A 146 4.21 16.31 -0.44
CA VAL A 146 4.96 17.57 -0.58
C VAL A 146 4.54 18.59 0.48
N GLN A 147 3.24 18.79 0.69
CA GLN A 147 2.76 19.71 1.72
C GLN A 147 3.29 19.35 3.12
N HIS A 148 3.37 18.06 3.46
CA HIS A 148 3.89 17.64 4.76
C HIS A 148 5.39 17.88 4.87
N VAL A 149 6.16 17.48 3.86
CA VAL A 149 7.61 17.69 3.83
C VAL A 149 7.93 19.18 3.88
N CYS A 150 7.22 20.03 3.13
CA CYS A 150 7.37 21.49 3.20
C CYS A 150 7.07 22.02 4.60
N SER A 151 6.04 21.51 5.28
CA SER A 151 5.71 21.93 6.65
C SER A 151 6.82 21.58 7.64
N VAL A 152 7.40 20.38 7.54
CA VAL A 152 8.56 19.97 8.34
C VAL A 152 9.78 20.84 8.05
N VAL A 153 10.06 21.14 6.78
CA VAL A 153 11.17 22.00 6.37
C VAL A 153 10.99 23.41 6.91
N ILE A 154 9.79 24.00 6.81
CA ILE A 154 9.47 25.32 7.37
C ILE A 154 9.72 25.31 8.88
N PHE A 155 9.25 24.28 9.59
CA PHE A 155 9.48 24.14 11.03
C PHE A 155 10.97 24.12 11.38
N VAL A 156 11.78 23.34 10.67
CA VAL A 156 13.23 23.27 10.88
C VAL A 156 13.90 24.61 10.56
N CYS A 157 13.54 25.26 9.46
CA CYS A 157 14.06 26.59 9.11
C CYS A 157 13.71 27.65 10.15
N CYS A 158 12.49 27.63 10.69
CA CYS A 158 12.10 28.51 11.79
C CYS A 158 12.95 28.25 13.04
N PHE A 159 13.17 26.99 13.41
CA PHE A 159 14.04 26.65 14.54
C PHE A 159 15.48 27.13 14.32
N VAL A 160 16.08 26.87 13.16
CA VAL A 160 17.44 27.33 12.85
C VAL A 160 17.51 28.86 12.82
N GLY A 161 16.48 29.54 12.32
CA GLY A 161 16.39 31.01 12.34
C GLY A 161 16.33 31.59 13.76
N ILE A 162 15.68 30.89 14.70
CA ILE A 162 15.68 31.24 16.13
C ILE A 162 17.07 31.02 16.73
N VAL A 163 17.72 29.89 16.44
CA VAL A 163 19.06 29.57 16.98
C VAL A 163 20.14 30.51 16.45
N GLN A 164 20.00 30.99 15.21
CA GLN A 164 20.90 31.98 14.61
C GLN A 164 20.57 33.44 15.00
N ASP A 165 19.61 33.67 15.91
CA ASP A 165 19.11 35.00 16.31
C ASP A 165 18.67 35.89 15.14
N ARG A 166 18.32 35.30 13.99
CA ARG A 166 17.85 36.04 12.79
C ARG A 166 16.37 36.38 12.87
N VAL A 167 15.58 35.58 13.59
CA VAL A 167 14.13 35.71 13.68
C VAL A 167 13.70 35.56 15.14
N SER A 168 12.85 36.49 15.61
CA SER A 168 12.31 36.38 16.95
C SER A 168 11.31 35.21 17.03
N PRO A 169 11.43 34.30 18.02
CA PRO A 169 10.49 33.18 18.17
C PRO A 169 9.05 33.65 18.41
N VAL A 170 8.87 34.81 19.05
CA VAL A 170 7.55 35.42 19.26
C VAL A 170 6.93 35.84 17.93
N SER A 171 7.71 36.42 17.02
CA SER A 171 7.20 36.77 15.68
C SER A 171 6.73 35.54 14.90
N ILE A 172 7.46 34.42 14.99
CA ILE A 172 7.09 33.17 14.30
C ILE A 172 5.75 32.66 14.81
N VAL A 173 5.58 32.54 16.14
CA VAL A 173 4.31 32.06 16.70
C VAL A 173 3.18 33.06 16.44
N CYS A 174 3.42 34.38 16.48
CA CYS A 174 2.39 35.37 16.14
C CYS A 174 1.93 35.23 14.68
N TRP A 175 2.84 35.12 13.72
CA TRP A 175 2.49 34.90 12.31
C TRP A 175 1.82 33.54 12.08
N GLY A 176 2.26 32.50 12.78
CA GLY A 176 1.63 31.17 12.77
C GLY A 176 0.21 31.19 13.31
N SER A 177 -0.02 31.85 14.45
CA SER A 177 -1.34 32.05 15.05
C SER A 177 -2.25 32.91 14.18
N VAL A 178 -1.72 33.96 13.53
CA VAL A 178 -2.48 34.74 12.53
C VAL A 178 -2.87 33.85 11.35
N GLY A 179 -1.95 33.04 10.82
CA GLY A 179 -2.25 32.08 9.75
C GLY A 179 -3.30 31.04 10.16
N THR A 180 -3.22 30.55 11.39
CA THR A 180 -4.20 29.61 11.97
C THR A 180 -5.57 30.28 12.15
N ALA A 181 -5.60 31.52 12.64
CA ALA A 181 -6.84 32.29 12.77
C ALA A 181 -7.48 32.60 11.42
N VAL A 182 -6.69 32.99 10.41
CA VAL A 182 -7.17 33.16 9.03
C VAL A 182 -7.69 31.84 8.48
N GLY A 183 -6.96 30.74 8.68
CA GLY A 183 -7.43 29.39 8.31
C GLY A 183 -8.74 29.02 8.99
N TRP A 184 -8.91 29.36 10.27
CA TRP A 184 -10.13 29.15 11.03
C TRP A 184 -11.29 30.06 10.57
N ILE A 185 -11.03 31.32 10.22
CA ILE A 185 -12.05 32.24 9.68
C ILE A 185 -12.48 31.78 8.28
N LEU A 186 -11.53 31.41 7.42
CA LEU A 186 -11.82 30.84 6.11
C LEU A 186 -12.61 29.54 6.27
N TRP A 187 -12.24 28.71 7.25
CA TRP A 187 -12.99 27.51 7.62
C TRP A 187 -14.42 27.85 8.04
N ASP A 188 -14.59 28.76 9.00
CA ASP A 188 -15.89 29.14 9.56
C ASP A 188 -16.81 29.76 8.49
N ASN A 189 -16.28 30.65 7.66
CA ASN A 189 -17.00 31.28 6.56
C ASN A 189 -17.36 30.29 5.44
N TRP A 190 -16.53 29.27 5.19
CA TRP A 190 -16.75 28.29 4.12
C TRP A 190 -17.69 27.14 4.55
N ILE A 191 -17.82 26.86 5.85
CA ILE A 191 -18.59 25.73 6.41
C ILE A 191 -19.91 26.15 7.08
N TRP A 192 -20.50 27.27 6.65
CA TRP A 192 -21.59 27.89 7.40
C TRP A 192 -22.82 27.02 7.72
N LYS A 193 -23.29 27.21 8.97
CA LYS A 193 -24.54 26.79 9.64
C LYS A 193 -24.65 25.31 10.05
N GLU A 194 -24.13 24.98 11.25
CA GLU A 194 -24.90 24.18 12.24
C GLU A 194 -24.28 24.03 13.65
N HIS A 195 -23.04 24.42 13.92
CA HIS A 195 -22.40 24.08 15.22
C HIS A 195 -21.96 25.31 16.05
N GLY A 196 -22.91 26.07 16.59
CA GLY A 196 -22.61 27.11 17.58
C GLY A 196 -21.97 26.57 18.87
N GLU A 197 -22.34 25.34 19.28
CA GLU A 197 -21.82 24.72 20.51
C GLU A 197 -20.37 24.20 20.40
N SER A 198 -19.88 23.86 19.20
CA SER A 198 -18.50 23.36 19.02
C SER A 198 -17.42 24.45 19.05
N ARG A 199 -17.82 25.72 18.94
CA ARG A 199 -16.87 26.86 18.99
C ARG A 199 -16.32 27.06 20.38
N LEU A 200 -17.19 27.04 21.41
CA LEU A 200 -16.77 27.21 22.80
C LEU A 200 -15.88 26.05 23.27
N THR A 201 -16.15 24.82 22.83
CA THR A 201 -15.30 23.66 23.17
C THR A 201 -13.92 23.76 22.52
N THR A 202 -13.86 24.21 21.26
CA THR A 202 -12.60 24.43 20.54
C THR A 202 -11.79 25.55 21.19
N VAL A 203 -12.41 26.70 21.47
CA VAL A 203 -11.76 27.83 22.14
C VAL A 203 -11.30 27.44 23.55
N LYS A 204 -12.13 26.72 24.31
CA LYS A 204 -11.75 26.20 25.63
C LYS A 204 -10.54 25.26 25.53
N SER A 205 -10.53 24.35 24.55
CA SER A 205 -9.39 23.46 24.34
C SER A 205 -8.12 24.22 23.94
N ALA A 206 -8.22 25.27 23.13
CA ALA A 206 -7.10 26.12 22.76
C ALA A 206 -6.53 26.87 23.98
N PHE A 207 -7.39 27.42 24.84
CA PHE A 207 -6.96 28.03 26.11
C PHE A 207 -6.28 26.99 27.02
N LEU A 208 -6.82 25.78 27.12
CA LEU A 208 -6.20 24.71 27.91
C LEU A 208 -4.81 24.34 27.38
N ILE A 209 -4.63 24.22 26.06
CA ILE A 209 -3.33 23.96 25.44
C ILE A 209 -2.37 25.14 25.70
N TYR A 210 -2.83 26.37 25.54
CA TYR A 210 -2.02 27.57 25.77
C TYR A 210 -1.50 27.66 27.22
N PHE A 211 -2.39 27.57 28.21
CA PHE A 211 -2.02 27.67 29.63
C PHE A 211 -1.18 26.47 30.10
N SER A 212 -1.49 25.26 29.62
CA SER A 212 -0.68 24.08 29.94
C SER A 212 0.74 24.20 29.37
N LEU A 213 0.91 24.64 28.11
CA LEU A 213 2.24 24.86 27.54
C LEU A 213 3.00 25.96 28.26
N LEU A 214 2.35 27.04 28.68
CA LEU A 214 2.98 28.07 29.52
C LEU A 214 3.53 27.50 30.83
N GLY A 215 2.71 26.73 31.55
CA GLY A 215 3.11 26.11 32.82
C GLY A 215 4.19 25.03 32.66
N LEU A 216 4.16 24.28 31.56
CA LEU A 216 5.12 23.20 31.28
C LEU A 216 6.42 23.69 30.62
N SER A 217 6.47 24.93 30.12
CA SER A 217 7.65 25.47 29.41
C SER A 217 8.96 25.37 30.20
N PRO A 218 9.01 25.69 31.51
CA PRO A 218 10.23 25.50 32.30
C PRO A 218 10.67 24.03 32.39
N ILE A 219 9.70 23.10 32.45
CA ILE A 219 9.96 21.65 32.51
C ILE A 219 10.53 21.18 31.18
N LEU A 220 9.89 21.54 30.05
CA LEU A 220 10.35 21.21 28.70
C LEU A 220 11.76 21.76 28.43
N LYS A 221 12.06 22.96 28.93
CA LYS A 221 13.40 23.54 28.87
C LYS A 221 14.44 22.68 29.62
N SER A 222 14.06 22.16 30.78
CA SER A 222 14.96 21.40 31.65
C SER A 222 15.14 19.93 31.23
N LEU A 223 14.15 19.35 30.53
CA LEU A 223 14.00 17.92 30.28
C LEU A 223 15.24 17.28 29.63
N THR A 224 15.81 17.92 28.63
CA THR A 224 16.94 17.40 27.83
C THR A 224 18.19 18.26 27.94
N LYS A 225 18.29 19.07 29.01
CA LYS A 225 19.44 19.95 29.25
C LYS A 225 20.75 19.17 29.46
N SER A 226 20.67 17.99 30.10
CA SER A 226 21.83 17.12 30.39
C SER A 226 22.28 16.26 29.20
N THR A 227 21.45 16.13 28.17
CA THR A 227 21.81 15.39 26.95
C THR A 227 22.84 16.19 26.13
N ALA A 228 23.76 15.52 25.43
CA ALA A 228 24.74 16.19 24.56
C ALA A 228 24.08 16.86 23.33
N SER A 229 24.69 17.94 22.83
CA SER A 229 24.14 18.72 21.70
C SER A 229 24.04 17.90 20.43
N ASP A 230 25.10 17.16 20.10
CA ASP A 230 25.15 16.35 18.87
C ASP A 230 24.06 15.27 18.86
N SER A 231 23.81 14.64 20.01
CA SER A 231 22.74 13.66 20.18
C SER A 231 21.36 14.28 19.99
N ILE A 232 21.14 15.54 20.44
CA ILE A 232 19.85 16.22 20.27
C ILE A 232 19.55 16.48 18.78
N TRP A 233 20.53 16.95 18.01
CA TRP A 233 20.36 17.14 16.57
C TRP A 233 20.09 15.80 15.86
N ALA A 234 20.83 14.75 16.22
CA ALA A 234 20.64 13.41 15.65
C ALA A 234 19.26 12.81 15.98
N MET A 235 18.84 12.87 17.26
CA MET A 235 17.55 12.34 17.70
C MET A 235 16.39 13.11 17.06
N SER A 236 16.50 14.45 16.97
CA SER A 236 15.47 15.28 16.33
C SER A 236 15.36 14.97 14.84
N CYS A 237 16.48 14.77 14.15
CA CYS A 237 16.49 14.33 12.75
C CYS A 237 15.77 13.00 12.57
N TRP A 238 16.10 11.99 13.39
CA TRP A 238 15.44 10.69 13.35
C TRP A 238 13.94 10.75 13.68
N LEU A 239 13.54 11.56 14.66
CA LEU A 239 12.14 11.75 15.02
C LEU A 239 11.35 12.45 13.90
N LEU A 240 11.93 13.44 13.23
CA LEU A 240 11.32 14.09 12.06
C LEU A 240 11.23 13.14 10.85
N ILE A 241 12.22 12.27 10.66
CA ILE A 241 12.17 11.20 9.65
C ILE A 241 11.01 10.23 9.97
N MET A 242 10.91 9.77 11.22
CA MET A 242 9.81 8.91 11.67
C MET A 242 8.45 9.60 11.52
N ASN A 243 8.37 10.91 11.80
CA ASN A 243 7.20 11.73 11.57
C ASN A 243 6.76 11.69 10.10
N ILE A 244 7.69 11.94 9.16
CA ILE A 244 7.41 11.94 7.71
C ILE A 244 6.96 10.54 7.25
N PHE A 245 7.64 9.47 7.63
CA PHE A 245 7.30 8.12 7.15
C PHE A 245 6.03 7.55 7.78
N SER A 246 5.73 7.91 9.01
CA SER A 246 4.55 7.42 9.74
C SER A 246 3.31 8.29 9.52
N PHE A 247 3.43 9.40 8.78
CA PHE A 247 2.28 10.27 8.52
C PHE A 247 1.26 9.57 7.61
N ASP A 248 -0.03 9.67 7.97
CA ASP A 248 -1.10 9.11 7.16
C ASP A 248 -1.41 10.02 5.96
N TYR A 249 -0.78 9.72 4.82
CA TYR A 249 -1.03 10.39 3.55
C TYR A 249 -2.30 9.92 2.83
N GLY A 250 -3.01 8.93 3.38
CA GLY A 250 -4.19 8.34 2.77
C GLY A 250 -5.38 9.29 2.75
N SER A 251 -5.93 9.55 1.57
CA SER A 251 -7.19 10.27 1.40
C SER A 251 -8.34 9.29 1.16
N GLY A 252 -9.04 8.91 2.22
CA GLY A 252 -10.49 8.63 2.21
C GLY A 252 -11.09 7.47 1.41
N GLU A 253 -10.66 7.17 0.17
CA GLU A 253 -11.53 6.46 -0.78
C GLU A 253 -11.02 5.10 -1.31
N GLY A 254 -9.84 4.61 -0.92
CA GLY A 254 -9.24 3.44 -1.59
C GLY A 254 -8.58 2.36 -0.74
N ALA A 255 -8.31 2.61 0.54
CA ALA A 255 -7.66 1.65 1.42
C ALA A 255 -8.68 1.09 2.42
N GLY A 256 -9.19 -0.11 2.13
CA GLY A 256 -10.08 -0.81 3.04
C GLY A 256 -9.45 -0.96 4.42
N ALA A 257 -10.10 -0.38 5.44
CA ALA A 257 -10.08 -0.82 6.84
C ALA A 257 -8.75 -1.28 7.47
N THR A 258 -7.59 -0.81 7.02
CA THR A 258 -6.32 -1.09 7.70
C THR A 258 -6.13 -0.06 8.80
N THR A 259 -6.60 -0.43 10.00
CA THR A 259 -6.15 0.05 11.32
C THR A 259 -5.98 1.57 11.46
N LYS A 260 -6.97 2.24 12.06
CA LYS A 260 -7.00 3.68 12.42
C LYS A 260 -5.96 4.09 13.50
N PHE A 261 -4.73 3.59 13.44
CA PHE A 261 -3.66 3.82 14.43
C PHE A 261 -2.28 4.35 13.95
N PRO A 262 -2.07 4.85 12.70
CA PRO A 262 -0.79 5.50 12.35
C PRO A 262 -0.75 7.02 12.58
N ALA A 263 -1.89 7.73 12.67
CA ALA A 263 -1.88 9.19 12.79
C ALA A 263 -1.25 9.73 14.08
N SER A 264 -1.40 8.99 15.21
CA SER A 264 -0.84 9.41 16.50
C SER A 264 0.68 9.25 16.57
N LEU A 265 1.25 8.25 15.89
CA LEU A 265 2.70 8.02 15.92
C LEU A 265 3.46 9.18 15.30
N SER A 266 2.99 9.65 14.13
CA SER A 266 3.59 10.78 13.42
C SER A 266 3.53 12.07 14.26
N THR A 267 2.36 12.41 14.79
CA THR A 267 2.20 13.63 15.62
C THR A 267 3.01 13.55 16.91
N ASN A 268 3.05 12.38 17.56
CA ASN A 268 3.85 12.18 18.77
C ASN A 268 5.35 12.31 18.48
N ALA A 269 5.83 11.76 17.35
CA ALA A 269 7.23 11.90 16.94
C ALA A 269 7.59 13.37 16.65
N ALA A 270 6.71 14.13 15.99
CA ALA A 270 6.92 15.57 15.75
C ALA A 270 6.93 16.38 17.05
N VAL A 271 6.00 16.12 17.98
CA VAL A 271 5.98 16.78 19.29
C VAL A 271 7.24 16.44 20.07
N MET A 272 7.69 15.18 20.07
CA MET A 272 8.95 14.78 20.72
C MET A 272 10.18 15.43 20.06
N ALA A 273 10.22 15.53 18.73
CA ALA A 273 11.30 16.27 18.05
C ALA A 273 11.31 17.74 18.50
N SER A 274 10.13 18.35 18.56
CA SER A 274 9.97 19.75 18.94
C SER A 274 10.35 20.01 20.40
N THR A 275 10.01 19.11 21.33
CA THR A 275 10.40 19.26 22.75
C THR A 275 11.90 19.17 22.94
N VAL A 276 12.56 18.20 22.27
CA VAL A 276 14.01 18.00 22.36
C VAL A 276 14.77 19.18 21.74
N LEU A 277 14.28 19.75 20.63
CA LEU A 277 14.84 20.98 20.05
C LEU A 277 14.56 22.21 20.93
N ALA A 278 13.35 22.35 21.46
CA ALA A 278 12.96 23.48 22.29
C ALA A 278 13.83 23.60 23.55
N SER A 279 14.25 22.47 24.14
CA SER A 279 15.09 22.48 25.35
C SER A 279 16.44 23.19 25.18
N ARG A 280 16.89 23.39 23.93
CA ARG A 280 18.13 24.11 23.63
C ARG A 280 17.97 25.63 23.59
N LEU A 281 16.74 26.13 23.64
CA LEU A 281 16.49 27.56 23.56
C LEU A 281 16.81 28.26 24.90
N PRO A 282 17.41 29.46 24.85
CA PRO A 282 17.94 30.13 26.04
C PRO A 282 16.84 30.63 26.98
N SER A 283 15.65 30.94 26.48
CA SER A 283 14.52 31.50 27.24
C SER A 283 13.32 30.57 27.26
N THR A 284 12.55 30.57 28.35
CA THR A 284 11.27 29.84 28.45
C THR A 284 10.25 30.37 27.44
N THR A 285 10.29 31.65 27.10
CA THR A 285 9.44 32.24 26.04
C THR A 285 9.76 31.65 24.67
N HIS A 286 11.04 31.35 24.40
CA HIS A 286 11.46 30.72 23.14
C HIS A 286 10.95 29.29 23.06
N VAL A 287 11.09 28.52 24.15
CA VAL A 287 10.56 27.16 24.30
C VAL A 287 9.05 27.15 24.07
N PHE A 288 8.34 28.03 24.76
CA PHE A 288 6.89 28.18 24.64
C PHE A 288 6.45 28.47 23.21
N SER A 289 7.08 29.46 22.56
CA SER A 289 6.73 29.89 21.21
C SER A 289 6.97 28.77 20.18
N LEU A 290 8.10 28.05 20.29
CA LEU A 290 8.40 26.92 19.40
C LEU A 290 7.42 25.76 19.60
N MET A 291 7.05 25.46 20.84
CA MET A 291 6.10 24.39 21.15
C MET A 291 4.68 24.70 20.67
N LEU A 292 4.23 25.95 20.80
CA LEU A 292 2.96 26.39 20.22
C LEU A 292 3.00 26.29 18.69
N PHE A 293 4.05 26.79 18.06
CA PHE A 293 4.21 26.70 16.62
C PHE A 293 4.25 25.25 16.12
N SER A 294 4.90 24.33 16.85
CA SER A 294 4.84 22.90 16.58
C SER A 294 3.41 22.36 16.61
N MET A 295 2.59 22.79 17.57
CA MET A 295 1.18 22.35 17.66
C MET A 295 0.35 22.87 16.48
N GLU A 296 0.62 24.10 16.03
CA GLU A 296 -0.01 24.67 14.83
C GLU A 296 0.37 23.87 13.57
N VAL A 297 1.67 23.61 13.35
CA VAL A 297 2.19 22.96 12.14
C VAL A 297 1.90 21.46 12.08
N PHE A 298 2.01 20.74 13.19
CA PHE A 298 1.88 19.27 13.21
C PHE A 298 0.53 18.78 13.77
N GLY A 299 -0.20 19.62 14.51
CA GLY A 299 -1.51 19.29 15.05
C GLY A 299 -2.65 19.84 14.19
N LEU A 300 -2.71 21.16 14.04
CA LEU A 300 -3.85 21.84 13.40
C LEU A 300 -3.77 21.82 11.87
N PHE A 301 -2.60 22.15 11.31
CA PHE A 301 -2.41 22.28 9.87
C PHE A 301 -2.73 21.00 9.08
N PRO A 302 -2.39 19.78 9.54
CA PRO A 302 -2.75 18.55 8.84
C PRO A 302 -4.26 18.29 8.77
N ILE A 303 -5.02 18.76 9.76
CA ILE A 303 -6.49 18.67 9.76
C ILE A 303 -7.06 19.62 8.72
N PHE A 304 -6.61 20.88 8.73
CA PHE A 304 -7.04 21.91 7.79
C PHE A 304 -6.82 21.50 6.33
N ARG A 305 -5.61 21.06 5.98
CA ARG A 305 -5.29 20.66 4.58
C ARG A 305 -6.12 19.48 4.09
N ARG A 306 -6.41 18.50 4.96
CA ARG A 306 -7.22 17.32 4.60
C ARG A 306 -8.62 17.74 4.21
N GLN A 307 -9.20 18.66 4.98
CA GLN A 307 -10.55 19.14 4.71
C GLN A 307 -10.58 20.11 3.51
N LEU A 308 -9.57 20.96 3.37
CA LEU A 308 -9.41 21.85 2.21
C LEU A 308 -9.39 21.02 0.91
N ARG A 309 -8.63 19.93 0.86
CA ARG A 309 -8.55 19.03 -0.30
C ARG A 309 -9.89 18.39 -0.66
N GLN A 310 -10.64 17.92 0.35
CA GLN A 310 -11.94 17.30 0.13
C GLN A 310 -12.98 18.27 -0.44
N LYS A 311 -12.87 19.56 -0.11
CA LYS A 311 -13.87 20.56 -0.48
C LYS A 311 -13.48 21.39 -1.70
N SER A 312 -12.21 21.77 -1.83
CA SER A 312 -11.70 22.66 -2.88
C SER A 312 -10.34 22.19 -3.41
N TRP A 313 -10.36 21.65 -4.62
CA TRP A 313 -9.13 21.27 -5.32
C TRP A 313 -8.22 22.48 -5.59
N THR A 314 -8.78 23.61 -6.03
CA THR A 314 -8.03 24.83 -6.31
C THR A 314 -7.34 25.37 -5.06
N GLY A 315 -8.02 25.35 -3.91
CA GLY A 315 -7.44 25.77 -2.63
C GLY A 315 -6.27 24.88 -2.22
N HIS A 316 -6.40 23.56 -2.41
CA HIS A 316 -5.33 22.60 -2.14
C HIS A 316 -4.09 22.82 -3.02
N VAL A 317 -4.27 23.08 -4.32
CA VAL A 317 -3.16 23.38 -5.23
C VAL A 317 -2.48 24.69 -4.87
N LEU A 318 -3.25 25.75 -4.59
CA LEU A 318 -2.71 27.06 -4.19
C LEU A 318 -1.94 26.96 -2.86
N LEU A 319 -2.47 26.22 -1.88
CA LEU A 319 -1.78 25.96 -0.61
C LEU A 319 -0.46 25.23 -0.84
N THR A 320 -0.45 24.24 -1.73
CA THR A 320 0.78 23.51 -2.10
C THR A 320 1.82 24.44 -2.70
N LEU A 321 1.43 25.27 -3.65
CA LEU A 321 2.32 26.24 -4.29
C LEU A 321 2.89 27.22 -3.25
N ALA A 322 2.03 27.77 -2.38
CA ALA A 322 2.44 28.68 -1.31
C ALA A 322 3.44 28.01 -0.36
N LEU A 323 3.17 26.78 0.08
CA LEU A 323 4.08 26.04 0.96
C LEU A 323 5.43 25.76 0.31
N VAL A 324 5.47 25.42 -0.97
CA VAL A 324 6.73 25.14 -1.68
C VAL A 324 7.56 26.42 -1.82
N ILE A 325 6.93 27.54 -2.18
CA ILE A 325 7.59 28.85 -2.28
C ILE A 325 8.14 29.27 -0.92
N VAL A 326 7.32 29.17 0.15
CA VAL A 326 7.71 29.55 1.50
C VAL A 326 8.82 28.63 2.03
N ALA A 327 8.73 27.31 1.83
CA ALA A 327 9.76 26.38 2.25
C ALA A 327 11.09 26.61 1.52
N GLY A 328 11.05 26.77 0.19
CA GLY A 328 12.25 27.07 -0.60
C GLY A 328 12.88 28.41 -0.20
N GLY A 329 12.06 29.44 -0.01
CA GLY A 329 12.51 30.75 0.46
C GLY A 329 13.11 30.69 1.87
N ALA A 330 12.46 29.97 2.78
CA ALA A 330 12.96 29.78 4.15
C ALA A 330 14.32 29.08 4.16
N VAL A 331 14.52 28.03 3.35
CA VAL A 331 15.83 27.37 3.19
C VAL A 331 16.87 28.34 2.65
N GLY A 332 16.54 29.12 1.62
CA GLY A 332 17.45 30.13 1.06
C GLY A 332 17.89 31.18 2.09
N VAL A 333 16.95 31.73 2.86
CA VAL A 333 17.25 32.67 3.96
C VAL A 333 18.11 32.01 5.04
N THR A 334 17.86 30.74 5.36
CA THR A 334 18.61 30.02 6.40
C THR A 334 20.08 29.81 6.01
N LEU A 335 20.36 29.58 4.73
CA LEU A 335 21.71 29.28 4.22
C LEU A 335 22.54 30.55 3.97
N SER A 336 21.98 31.54 3.27
CA SER A 336 22.75 32.71 2.81
C SER A 336 22.32 34.02 3.47
N GLY A 337 21.11 34.08 4.04
CA GLY A 337 20.54 35.29 4.62
C GLY A 337 20.06 36.30 3.58
N GLY A 338 19.14 37.18 4.01
CA GLY A 338 18.63 38.27 3.19
C GLY A 338 17.53 37.88 2.19
N TRP A 339 16.89 38.91 1.63
CA TRP A 339 15.71 38.76 0.78
C TRP A 339 16.03 38.18 -0.61
N ALA A 340 17.22 38.48 -1.15
CA ALA A 340 17.66 37.90 -2.43
C ALA A 340 17.81 36.37 -2.33
N ALA A 341 18.36 35.86 -1.23
CA ALA A 341 18.46 34.43 -0.99
C ALA A 341 17.08 33.77 -0.82
N ALA A 342 16.10 34.49 -0.27
CA ALA A 342 14.71 34.02 -0.21
C ALA A 342 14.13 33.82 -1.61
N ILE A 343 14.33 34.79 -2.52
CA ILE A 343 13.82 34.70 -3.89
C ILE A 343 14.50 33.54 -4.62
N ILE A 344 15.82 33.47 -4.59
CA ILE A 344 16.59 32.39 -5.23
C ILE A 344 16.18 31.03 -4.67
N GLY A 345 16.08 30.90 -3.35
CA GLY A 345 15.64 29.68 -2.67
C GLY A 345 14.22 29.27 -3.06
N SER A 346 13.29 30.24 -3.18
CA SER A 346 11.92 29.96 -3.59
C SER A 346 11.82 29.44 -5.04
N VAL A 347 12.60 30.02 -5.95
CA VAL A 347 12.64 29.61 -7.36
C VAL A 347 13.29 28.22 -7.49
N LEU A 348 14.49 28.04 -6.91
CA LEU A 348 15.20 26.76 -6.95
C LEU A 348 14.41 25.65 -6.25
N GLY A 349 13.81 25.95 -5.10
CA GLY A 349 12.97 25.00 -4.35
C GLY A 349 11.72 24.57 -5.12
N SER A 350 11.08 25.50 -5.83
CA SER A 350 9.93 25.21 -6.70
C SER A 350 10.33 24.33 -7.89
N ILE A 351 11.44 24.66 -8.55
CA ILE A 351 11.98 23.87 -9.66
C ILE A 351 12.33 22.45 -9.18
N LEU A 352 13.09 22.34 -8.08
CA LEU A 352 13.48 21.06 -7.51
C LEU A 352 12.27 20.20 -7.13
N THR A 353 11.25 20.80 -6.50
CA THR A 353 10.03 20.09 -6.11
C THR A 353 9.28 19.57 -7.35
N ALA A 354 9.17 20.39 -8.40
CA ALA A 354 8.54 19.96 -9.65
C ALA A 354 9.30 18.80 -10.31
N PHE A 355 10.64 18.86 -10.34
CA PHE A 355 11.48 17.78 -10.84
C PHE A 355 11.35 16.49 -10.02
N VAL A 356 11.37 16.60 -8.68
CA VAL A 356 11.24 15.43 -7.80
C VAL A 356 9.85 14.81 -7.92
N MET A 357 8.77 15.61 -7.89
CA MET A 357 7.41 15.10 -8.07
C MET A 357 7.23 14.43 -9.44
N GLY A 358 7.64 15.12 -10.52
CA GLY A 358 7.53 14.58 -11.87
C GLY A 358 8.38 13.33 -12.07
N GLY A 359 9.63 13.34 -11.58
CA GLY A 359 10.55 12.22 -11.65
C GLY A 359 10.06 11.00 -10.85
N CYS A 360 9.57 11.20 -9.63
CA CYS A 360 9.00 10.12 -8.81
C CYS A 360 7.73 9.55 -9.45
N SER A 361 6.83 10.39 -9.96
CA SER A 361 5.62 9.91 -10.64
C SER A 361 5.96 9.15 -11.93
N TRP A 362 6.90 9.64 -12.73
CA TRP A 362 7.40 8.92 -13.91
C TRP A 362 8.01 7.58 -13.53
N TRP A 363 8.84 7.56 -12.49
CA TRP A 363 9.50 6.34 -12.01
C TRP A 363 8.47 5.31 -11.55
N LEU A 364 7.43 5.72 -10.81
CA LEU A 364 6.35 4.83 -10.38
C LEU A 364 5.57 4.24 -11.56
N ILE A 365 5.28 5.03 -12.59
CA ILE A 365 4.65 4.53 -13.82
C ILE A 365 5.57 3.53 -14.51
N SER A 366 6.87 3.82 -14.60
CA SER A 366 7.87 2.93 -15.19
C SER A 366 7.98 1.61 -14.45
N LEU A 367 7.77 1.60 -13.13
CA LEU A 367 7.77 0.39 -12.31
C LEU A 367 6.54 -0.50 -12.55
N GLN A 368 5.44 0.03 -13.10
CA GLN A 368 4.25 -0.78 -13.38
C GLN A 368 4.53 -1.95 -14.34
N LYS A 369 5.53 -1.83 -15.22
CA LYS A 369 5.95 -2.90 -16.14
C LYS A 369 6.49 -4.14 -15.42
N TYR A 370 6.97 -4.00 -14.19
CA TYR A 370 7.47 -5.11 -13.37
C TYR A 370 6.37 -5.75 -12.51
N LYS A 371 5.13 -5.22 -12.54
CA LYS A 371 4.02 -5.79 -11.78
C LYS A 371 3.60 -7.12 -12.40
N ASN A 372 3.67 -8.19 -11.61
CA ASN A 372 3.27 -9.52 -12.02
C ASN A 372 2.35 -10.14 -10.97
N VAL A 373 1.04 -9.93 -11.11
CA VAL A 373 0.02 -10.57 -10.28
C VAL A 373 -0.63 -11.67 -11.10
N VAL A 374 -0.41 -12.92 -10.71
CA VAL A 374 -1.10 -14.08 -11.30
C VAL A 374 -2.31 -14.36 -10.43
N ILE A 375 -3.50 -14.24 -11.02
CA ILE A 375 -4.77 -14.64 -10.44
C ILE A 375 -5.12 -15.99 -11.01
N GLY A 376 -5.48 -16.92 -10.13
CA GLY A 376 -5.81 -18.29 -10.53
C GLY A 376 -7.09 -18.79 -9.89
N PRO A 377 -7.55 -19.99 -10.29
CA PRO A 377 -8.72 -20.62 -9.69
C PRO A 377 -8.58 -20.93 -8.20
N TRP A 378 -7.38 -20.89 -7.62
CA TRP A 378 -7.13 -21.03 -6.18
C TRP A 378 -7.39 -19.74 -5.38
N ASP A 379 -7.58 -18.59 -6.04
CA ASP A 379 -7.83 -17.35 -5.32
C ASP A 379 -9.21 -17.36 -4.64
N PRO A 380 -9.30 -16.84 -3.39
CA PRO A 380 -10.56 -16.76 -2.68
C PRO A 380 -11.61 -16.00 -3.49
N ALA A 381 -12.77 -16.61 -3.69
CA ALA A 381 -13.91 -15.94 -4.29
C ALA A 381 -14.34 -14.77 -3.39
N ARG A 382 -14.50 -13.58 -3.97
CA ARG A 382 -15.06 -12.43 -3.23
C ARG A 382 -16.59 -12.58 -3.18
N PRO A 383 -17.21 -12.62 -2.00
CA PRO A 383 -18.65 -12.72 -1.89
C PRO A 383 -19.30 -11.46 -2.50
N ILE A 384 -20.22 -11.66 -3.44
CA ILE A 384 -21.05 -10.57 -3.97
C ILE A 384 -22.19 -10.38 -2.98
N ILE A 385 -22.02 -9.44 -2.04
CA ILE A 385 -23.08 -9.06 -1.11
C ILE A 385 -24.09 -8.22 -1.89
N ARG A 386 -25.14 -8.86 -2.43
CA ARG A 386 -26.29 -8.13 -2.98
C ARG A 386 -27.01 -7.50 -1.79
N ARG A 387 -27.02 -6.17 -1.73
CA ARG A 387 -27.56 -5.44 -0.58
C ARG A 387 -29.07 -5.55 -0.43
N HIS A 388 -29.83 -5.96 -1.45
CA HIS A 388 -31.29 -6.03 -1.40
C HIS A 388 -31.80 -7.32 -2.04
N TRP A 389 -32.61 -8.06 -1.29
CA TRP A 389 -33.48 -9.12 -1.78
C TRP A 389 -34.90 -8.55 -1.67
N ASN A 390 -35.46 -8.07 -2.78
CA ASN A 390 -36.89 -7.77 -2.87
C ASN A 390 -37.61 -8.99 -3.41
#